data_AF-A0A6A8KUQ6-F1
#
_entry.id   AF-A0A6A8KUQ6-F1
#
_cell.length_a   1.000
_cell.length_b   1.000
_cell.length_c   1.000
_cell.angle_alpha   90.00
_cell.angle_beta   90.00
_cell.angle_gamma   90.00
#
_symmetry.space_group_name_H-M   'P 1'
#
loop_
_entity.id
_entity.type
_entity.pdbx_description
1 polymer ?
#
loop_
_entity_poly.entity_id
_entity_poly.type
_entity_poly.pdbx_seq_one_letter_code
_entity_poly.pdbx_strand_id
1 'polypeptide(L)'
;MDILPYDSQISRSWEEVASQLNDTCHEFGIILLKSASLSANPISTNLINTDSISRFKGLVGIVSDLIKNGLLYEVGLVPPEKEEAIRLNCWILLGSLTESSLQMFLSIYASDYQDSKWQQWSELNHSEVKNVVLGCVNELVASGKLNASQGRSLKSAVKDTIKEHTNEHSIETVMLDELIQFYSKMKILESNDLTHLRTIQANRNGIHSFQARKLGSWDDLKTEIQFFCHLLRWIIVSIPDISEC
;
A
#
# COMPACT_ATOMS: atom_id res chain seq x y z
N MET A 1 16.26 10.44 -18.41
CA MET A 1 15.77 9.19 -19.00
C MET A 1 14.29 9.38 -19.24
N ASP A 2 13.84 9.44 -20.49
CA ASP A 2 12.46 9.76 -20.81
C ASP A 2 11.54 8.65 -20.30
N ILE A 3 10.73 8.97 -19.28
CA ILE A 3 9.68 8.11 -18.78
C ILE A 3 8.61 8.08 -19.88
N LEU A 4 8.58 6.99 -20.65
CA LEU A 4 7.60 6.84 -21.73
C LEU A 4 6.17 7.01 -21.20
N PRO A 5 5.30 7.77 -21.90
CA PRO A 5 3.91 7.91 -21.50
C PRO A 5 3.20 6.55 -21.44
N TYR A 6 2.36 6.40 -20.42
CA TYR A 6 1.56 5.21 -20.12
C TYR A 6 0.79 4.66 -21.34
N ASP A 7 0.31 5.54 -22.22
CA ASP A 7 -0.56 5.21 -23.35
C ASP A 7 0.11 4.47 -24.52
N SER A 8 1.42 4.18 -24.48
CA SER A 8 2.12 3.51 -25.57
C SER A 8 2.27 1.98 -25.43
N GLN A 9 1.61 1.31 -24.47
CA GLN A 9 1.89 -0.10 -24.10
C GLN A 9 0.78 -1.13 -24.41
N ILE A 10 -0.18 -0.80 -25.28
CA ILE A 10 -1.34 -1.65 -25.60
C ILE A 10 -0.97 -2.99 -26.30
N SER A 11 0.27 -3.21 -26.74
CA SER A 11 0.65 -4.39 -27.53
C SER A 11 1.53 -5.44 -26.86
N ARG A 12 1.86 -5.33 -25.56
CA ARG A 12 2.80 -6.28 -24.94
C ARG A 12 2.20 -7.66 -24.72
N SER A 13 2.95 -8.73 -24.93
CA SER A 13 2.53 -10.09 -24.56
C SER A 13 2.56 -10.28 -23.03
N TRP A 14 1.92 -11.34 -22.54
CA TRP A 14 1.94 -11.69 -21.12
C TRP A 14 3.34 -12.06 -20.62
N GLU A 15 4.11 -12.74 -21.46
CA GLU A 15 5.51 -13.09 -21.21
C GLU A 15 6.40 -11.84 -21.16
N GLU A 16 6.17 -10.87 -22.04
CA GLU A 16 6.89 -9.59 -22.01
C GLU A 16 6.60 -8.80 -20.73
N VAL A 17 5.33 -8.75 -20.30
CA VAL A 17 4.94 -8.10 -19.04
C VAL A 17 5.56 -8.83 -17.84
N ALA A 18 5.57 -10.17 -17.84
CA ALA A 18 6.21 -10.96 -16.78
C ALA A 18 7.73 -10.75 -16.72
N SER A 19 8.40 -10.69 -17.87
CA SER A 19 9.85 -10.38 -17.93
C SER A 19 10.11 -9.00 -17.36
N GLN A 20 9.38 -7.99 -17.84
CA GLN A 20 9.52 -6.61 -17.38
C GLN A 20 9.31 -6.48 -15.86
N LEU A 21 8.32 -7.18 -15.32
CA LEU A 21 8.03 -7.20 -13.89
C LEU A 21 9.22 -7.73 -13.08
N ASN A 22 9.81 -8.85 -13.51
CA ASN A 22 11.00 -9.41 -12.85
C ASN A 22 12.21 -8.48 -12.95
N ASP A 23 12.49 -7.96 -14.15
CA ASP A 23 13.66 -7.11 -14.40
C ASP A 23 13.58 -5.83 -13.57
N THR A 24 12.41 -5.17 -13.59
CA THR A 24 12.18 -3.94 -12.83
C THR A 24 12.25 -4.17 -11.32
N CYS A 25 11.70 -5.29 -10.83
CA CYS A 25 11.79 -5.67 -9.41
C CYS A 25 13.23 -6.00 -8.99
N HIS A 26 14.00 -6.64 -9.87
CA HIS A 26 15.39 -6.97 -9.60
C HIS A 26 16.21 -5.71 -9.38
N GLU A 27 16.11 -4.75 -10.30
CA GLU A 27 16.74 -3.43 -10.25
C GLU A 27 16.30 -2.65 -9.00
N PHE A 28 14.98 -2.54 -8.79
CA PHE A 28 14.39 -1.88 -7.62
C PHE A 28 14.99 -2.41 -6.31
N GLY A 29 15.06 -3.73 -6.15
CA GLY A 29 15.61 -4.33 -4.93
C GLY A 29 17.11 -4.08 -4.74
N ILE A 30 17.91 -4.02 -5.80
CA ILE A 30 19.35 -3.69 -5.70
C ILE A 30 19.52 -2.25 -5.22
N ILE A 31 18.81 -1.33 -5.88
CA ILE A 31 18.93 0.10 -5.62
C ILE A 31 18.43 0.44 -4.21
N LEU A 32 17.29 -0.11 -3.79
CA LEU A 32 16.74 0.09 -2.44
C LEU A 32 17.66 -0.44 -1.34
N LEU A 33 18.25 -1.63 -1.51
CA LEU A 33 19.22 -2.16 -0.55
C LEU A 33 20.44 -1.26 -0.42
N LYS A 34 20.99 -0.80 -1.56
CA LYS A 34 22.14 0.11 -1.55
C LYS A 34 21.78 1.42 -0.88
N SER A 35 20.65 2.04 -1.25
CA SER A 35 20.17 3.29 -0.67
C SER A 35 19.97 3.19 0.84
N ALA A 36 19.26 2.15 1.30
CA ALA A 36 19.02 1.92 2.71
C ALA A 36 20.31 1.68 3.50
N SER A 37 21.28 0.94 2.94
CA SER A 37 22.57 0.66 3.61
C SER A 37 23.42 1.91 3.86
N LEU A 38 23.19 2.98 3.09
CA LEU A 38 23.84 4.28 3.24
C LEU A 38 23.06 5.24 4.16
N SER A 39 21.83 4.88 4.53
CA SER A 39 20.99 5.72 5.38
C SER A 39 21.49 5.74 6.82
N ALA A 40 21.55 6.94 7.40
CA ALA A 40 21.78 7.11 8.83
C ALA A 40 20.51 6.86 9.66
N ASN A 41 19.33 6.74 9.03
CA ASN A 41 18.09 6.50 9.73
C ASN A 41 17.87 4.99 9.96
N PRO A 42 17.79 4.54 11.24
CA PRO A 42 17.68 3.12 11.55
C PRO A 42 16.36 2.49 11.05
N ILE A 43 15.29 3.28 10.85
CA ILE A 43 14.03 2.78 10.27
C ILE A 43 14.30 2.25 8.86
N SER A 44 15.02 3.03 8.04
CA SER A 44 15.38 2.63 6.68
C SER A 44 16.21 1.33 6.68
N THR A 45 17.29 1.27 7.47
CA THR A 45 18.19 0.11 7.49
C THR A 45 17.53 -1.14 8.08
N ASN A 46 16.61 -0.99 9.02
CA ASN A 46 15.92 -2.11 9.67
C ASN A 46 14.81 -2.68 8.80
N LEU A 47 14.02 -1.82 8.13
CA LEU A 47 12.89 -2.26 7.30
C LEU A 47 13.32 -2.71 5.91
N ILE A 48 14.33 -2.06 5.31
CA ILE A 48 14.86 -2.39 4.00
C ILE A 48 16.17 -3.15 4.16
N ASN A 49 16.06 -4.48 4.20
CA ASN A 49 17.17 -5.41 4.35
C ASN A 49 17.06 -6.60 3.39
N THR A 50 18.12 -7.41 3.31
CA THR A 50 18.20 -8.57 2.39
C THR A 50 16.99 -9.50 2.51
N ASP A 51 16.51 -9.77 3.72
CA ASP A 51 15.38 -10.69 3.94
C ASP A 51 14.07 -10.08 3.45
N SER A 52 13.82 -8.80 3.75
CA SER A 52 12.63 -8.08 3.27
C SER A 52 12.56 -8.04 1.75
N ILE A 53 13.69 -7.75 1.08
CA ILE A 53 13.79 -7.65 -0.37
C ILE A 53 13.73 -9.04 -1.02
N SER A 54 14.31 -10.06 -0.39
CA SER A 54 14.18 -11.45 -0.84
C SER A 54 12.72 -11.91 -0.83
N ARG A 55 11.98 -11.64 0.25
CA ARG A 55 10.53 -11.93 0.34
C ARG A 55 9.74 -11.19 -0.74
N PHE A 56 10.02 -9.89 -0.92
CA PHE A 56 9.39 -9.08 -1.96
C PHE A 56 9.62 -9.67 -3.36
N LYS A 57 10.87 -10.02 -3.69
CA LYS A 57 11.23 -10.68 -4.97
C LYS A 57 10.53 -12.03 -5.15
N GLY A 58 10.40 -12.82 -4.08
CA GLY A 58 9.67 -14.08 -4.10
C GLY A 58 8.19 -13.91 -4.46
N LEU A 59 7.51 -12.92 -3.88
CA LEU A 59 6.11 -12.61 -4.22
C LEU A 59 5.98 -12.13 -5.66
N VAL A 60 6.92 -11.31 -6.16
CA VAL A 60 6.97 -10.91 -7.57
C VAL A 60 7.14 -12.11 -8.50
N GLY A 61 8.01 -13.06 -8.16
CA GLY A 61 8.21 -14.30 -8.92
C GLY A 61 6.91 -15.10 -9.08
N ILE A 62 6.14 -15.23 -7.99
CA ILE A 62 4.82 -15.89 -8.02
C ILE A 62 3.87 -15.16 -8.98
N VAL A 63 3.75 -13.83 -8.89
CA VAL A 63 2.89 -13.06 -9.80
C VAL A 63 3.33 -13.25 -11.25
N SER A 64 4.63 -13.11 -11.52
CA SER A 64 5.22 -13.33 -12.84
C SER A 64 4.85 -14.71 -13.41
N ASP A 65 4.98 -15.77 -12.62
CA ASP A 65 4.73 -17.13 -13.10
C ASP A 65 3.24 -17.40 -13.36
N LEU A 66 2.35 -16.78 -12.58
CA LEU A 66 0.91 -16.82 -12.84
C LEU A 66 0.57 -16.11 -14.16
N ILE A 67 1.04 -14.88 -14.34
CA ILE A 67 0.63 -14.05 -15.48
C ILE A 67 1.26 -14.49 -16.80
N LYS A 68 2.40 -15.22 -16.82
CA LYS A 68 2.96 -15.81 -18.05
C LYS A 68 1.95 -16.67 -18.82
N ASN A 69 1.01 -17.27 -18.11
CA ASN A 69 -0.04 -18.09 -18.70
C ASN A 69 -1.29 -17.28 -19.10
N GLY A 70 -1.23 -15.95 -19.09
CA GLY A 70 -2.36 -15.04 -19.33
C GLY A 70 -3.14 -15.33 -20.61
N LEU A 71 -2.44 -15.68 -21.70
CA LEU A 71 -3.07 -16.06 -22.96
C LEU A 71 -3.99 -17.28 -22.81
N LEU A 72 -3.62 -18.27 -21.99
CA LEU A 72 -4.44 -19.46 -21.75
C LEU A 72 -5.76 -19.12 -21.04
N TYR A 73 -5.73 -18.09 -20.19
CA TYR A 73 -6.90 -17.58 -19.49
C TYR A 73 -7.82 -16.84 -20.47
N GLU A 74 -7.27 -15.97 -21.31
CA GLU A 74 -8.02 -15.20 -22.31
C GLU A 74 -8.72 -16.08 -23.35
N VAL A 75 -8.08 -17.18 -23.78
CA VAL A 75 -8.67 -18.11 -24.76
C VAL A 75 -9.57 -19.18 -24.15
N GLY A 76 -9.84 -19.11 -22.83
CA GLY A 76 -10.77 -20.01 -22.16
C GLY A 76 -10.29 -21.47 -22.02
N LEU A 77 -8.97 -21.70 -21.99
CA LEU A 77 -8.39 -23.03 -21.80
C LEU A 77 -8.32 -23.46 -20.33
N VAL A 78 -8.76 -22.59 -19.41
CA VAL A 78 -8.81 -22.83 -17.97
C VAL A 78 -10.26 -22.75 -17.49
N PRO A 79 -10.71 -23.65 -16.60
CA PRO A 79 -12.06 -23.58 -16.05
C PRO A 79 -12.34 -22.22 -15.39
N PRO A 80 -13.52 -21.60 -15.60
CA PRO A 80 -13.82 -20.25 -15.13
C PRO A 80 -13.58 -20.04 -13.63
N GLU A 81 -13.93 -21.00 -12.78
CA GLU A 81 -13.77 -20.88 -11.33
C GLU A 81 -12.29 -20.85 -10.93
N LYS A 82 -11.46 -21.63 -11.63
CA LYS A 82 -10.02 -21.67 -11.41
C LYS A 82 -9.37 -20.40 -11.95
N GLU A 83 -9.79 -19.94 -13.11
CA GLU A 83 -9.32 -18.70 -13.73
C GLU A 83 -9.59 -17.49 -12.81
N GLU A 84 -10.83 -17.37 -12.30
CA GLU A 84 -11.22 -16.30 -11.39
C GLU A 84 -10.38 -16.33 -10.09
N ALA A 85 -10.16 -17.52 -9.53
CA ALA A 85 -9.31 -17.68 -8.34
C ALA A 85 -7.85 -17.28 -8.61
N ILE A 86 -7.30 -17.59 -9.80
CA ILE A 86 -5.94 -17.17 -10.18
C ILE A 86 -5.87 -15.64 -10.32
N ARG A 87 -6.84 -15.03 -11.02
CA ARG A 87 -6.89 -13.58 -11.20
C ARG A 87 -6.99 -12.86 -9.86
N LEU A 88 -7.83 -13.35 -8.96
CA LEU A 88 -7.96 -12.83 -7.60
C LEU A 88 -6.63 -12.90 -6.83
N ASN A 89 -5.92 -14.03 -6.89
CA ASN A 89 -4.60 -14.16 -6.25
C ASN A 89 -3.60 -13.15 -6.81
N CYS A 90 -3.60 -12.91 -8.12
CA CYS A 90 -2.75 -11.89 -8.72
C CYS A 90 -3.07 -10.49 -8.18
N TRP A 91 -4.36 -10.13 -8.06
CA TRP A 91 -4.78 -8.85 -7.47
C TRP A 91 -4.35 -8.69 -6.01
N ILE A 92 -4.50 -9.76 -5.20
CA ILE A 92 -4.08 -9.75 -3.79
C ILE A 92 -2.58 -9.51 -3.68
N LEU A 93 -1.79 -10.26 -4.44
CA LEU A 93 -0.33 -10.15 -4.43
C LEU A 93 0.13 -8.79 -4.96
N LEU A 94 -0.45 -8.30 -6.06
CA LEU A 94 -0.16 -6.98 -6.62
C LEU A 94 -0.47 -5.86 -5.61
N GLY A 95 -1.59 -5.96 -4.88
CA GLY A 95 -1.93 -5.01 -3.83
C GLY A 95 -0.94 -5.02 -2.67
N SER A 96 -0.50 -6.20 -2.21
CA SER A 96 0.51 -6.33 -1.15
C SER A 96 1.89 -5.81 -1.59
N LEU A 97 2.28 -6.08 -2.83
CA LEU A 97 3.52 -5.57 -3.43
C LEU A 97 3.48 -4.04 -3.54
N THR A 98 2.35 -3.48 -4.01
CA THR A 98 2.15 -2.03 -4.12
C THR A 98 2.22 -1.35 -2.75
N GLU A 99 1.57 -1.92 -1.74
CA GLU A 99 1.65 -1.45 -0.35
C GLU A 99 3.09 -1.43 0.15
N SER A 100 3.80 -2.56 -0.03
CA SER A 100 5.19 -2.70 0.40
C SER A 100 6.12 -1.71 -0.32
N SER A 101 5.95 -1.49 -1.62
CA SER A 101 6.76 -0.53 -2.37
C SER A 101 6.59 0.90 -1.87
N LEU A 102 5.35 1.32 -1.59
CA LEU A 102 5.07 2.64 -1.03
C LEU A 102 5.60 2.77 0.40
N GLN A 103 5.52 1.74 1.23
CA GLN A 103 6.13 1.73 2.56
C GLN A 103 7.66 1.82 2.49
N MET A 104 8.30 1.12 1.55
CA MET A 104 9.74 1.19 1.34
C MET A 104 10.18 2.59 0.92
N PHE A 105 9.45 3.26 0.03
CA PHE A 105 9.73 4.66 -0.31
C PHE A 105 9.65 5.57 0.92
N LEU A 106 8.59 5.46 1.72
CA LEU A 106 8.47 6.23 2.97
C LEU A 106 9.59 5.89 3.98
N SER A 107 10.08 4.65 3.98
CA SER A 107 11.17 4.25 4.88
C SER A 107 12.50 4.90 4.52
N ILE A 108 12.75 5.20 3.24
CA ILE A 108 13.90 6.02 2.82
C ILE A 108 13.76 7.45 3.35
N TYR A 109 12.54 8.01 3.28
CA TYR A 109 12.18 9.34 3.78
C TYR A 109 11.58 9.32 5.19
N ALA A 110 12.05 8.39 6.04
CA ALA A 110 11.39 8.12 7.33
C ALA A 110 11.29 9.35 8.23
N SER A 111 12.33 10.19 8.25
CA SER A 111 12.32 11.45 9.01
C SER A 111 11.23 12.41 8.52
N ASP A 112 11.10 12.62 7.21
CA ASP A 112 10.07 13.48 6.64
C ASP A 112 8.66 12.93 6.91
N TYR A 113 8.50 11.61 6.85
CA TYR A 113 7.24 10.96 7.21
C TYR A 113 6.89 11.19 8.68
N GLN A 114 7.83 11.03 9.61
CA GLN A 114 7.63 11.28 11.04
C GLN A 114 7.27 12.75 11.30
N ASP A 115 8.00 13.68 10.67
CA ASP A 115 7.79 15.12 10.80
C ASP A 115 6.43 15.57 10.24
N SER A 116 5.89 14.84 9.27
CA SER A 116 4.57 15.10 8.71
C SER A 116 3.43 14.91 9.71
N LYS A 117 3.68 14.21 10.83
CA LYS A 117 2.68 13.87 11.86
C LYS A 117 1.42 13.28 11.24
N TRP A 118 1.59 12.35 10.30
CA TRP A 118 0.48 11.74 9.57
C TRP A 118 -0.59 11.20 10.52
N GLN A 119 -1.83 11.65 10.31
CA GLN A 119 -3.02 11.37 11.14
C GLN A 119 -2.87 11.68 12.64
N GLN A 120 -1.90 12.50 13.05
CA GLN A 120 -1.77 12.92 14.43
C GLN A 120 -2.37 14.31 14.66
N TRP A 121 -2.93 14.54 15.84
CA TRP A 121 -3.39 15.85 16.27
C TRP A 121 -2.24 16.63 16.91
N SER A 122 -1.89 17.77 16.33
CA SER A 122 -0.94 18.70 16.95
C SER A 122 -1.58 19.42 18.14
N GLU A 123 -0.80 19.62 19.20
CA GLU A 123 -1.14 20.53 20.32
C GLU A 123 -2.37 20.13 21.16
N LEU A 124 -2.76 18.85 21.17
CA LEU A 124 -3.86 18.38 22.02
C LEU A 124 -3.43 18.25 23.50
N ASN A 125 -4.10 18.97 24.42
CA ASN A 125 -4.03 18.67 25.85
C ASN A 125 -4.84 17.39 26.16
N HIS A 126 -4.21 16.24 25.96
CA HIS A 126 -4.83 14.91 26.05
C HIS A 126 -5.59 14.71 27.36
N SER A 127 -4.99 15.04 28.51
CA SER A 127 -5.60 14.81 29.82
C SER A 127 -6.85 15.65 30.02
N GLU A 128 -6.80 16.93 29.65
CA GLU A 128 -7.92 17.84 29.80
C GLU A 128 -9.11 17.43 28.93
N VAL A 129 -8.89 17.29 27.62
CA VAL A 129 -9.95 16.94 26.65
C VAL A 129 -10.58 15.60 27.01
N LYS A 130 -9.76 14.59 27.32
CA LYS A 130 -10.23 13.27 27.73
C LYS A 130 -11.10 13.35 28.98
N ASN A 131 -10.66 14.07 30.02
CA ASN A 131 -11.41 14.14 31.27
C ASN A 131 -12.75 14.85 31.10
N VAL A 132 -12.78 15.94 30.32
CA VAL A 132 -14.01 16.68 30.00
C VAL A 132 -15.01 15.78 29.26
N VAL A 133 -14.57 15.15 28.16
CA VAL A 133 -15.46 14.32 27.33
C VAL A 133 -15.96 13.09 28.11
N LEU A 134 -15.09 12.39 28.85
CA LEU A 134 -15.50 11.25 29.67
C LEU A 134 -16.43 11.66 30.81
N GLY A 135 -16.28 12.87 31.35
CA GLY A 135 -17.18 13.51 32.31
C GLY A 135 -18.59 13.66 31.76
N CYS A 136 -18.73 14.24 30.56
CA CYS A 136 -20.04 14.36 29.90
C CYS A 136 -20.72 12.99 29.70
N VAL A 137 -19.96 11.96 29.31
CA VAL A 137 -20.53 10.60 29.18
C VAL A 137 -21.01 10.05 30.53
N ASN A 138 -20.31 10.34 31.63
CA ASN A 138 -20.77 9.95 32.97
C ASN A 138 -22.10 10.62 33.32
N GLU A 139 -22.25 11.91 33.02
CA GLU A 139 -23.49 12.66 33.28
C GLU A 139 -24.67 12.12 32.47
N LEU A 140 -24.44 11.74 31.22
CA LEU A 140 -25.48 11.11 30.38
C LEU A 140 -25.92 9.75 30.92
N VAL A 141 -25.01 8.98 31.51
CA VAL A 141 -25.35 7.72 32.20
C VAL A 141 -26.11 8.02 33.50
N ALA A 142 -25.65 8.98 34.30
CA ALA A 142 -26.29 9.36 35.55
C ALA A 142 -27.71 9.93 35.35
N SER A 143 -27.93 10.67 34.26
CA SER A 143 -29.25 11.21 33.89
C SER A 143 -30.16 10.21 33.16
N GLY A 144 -29.74 8.95 33.01
CA GLY A 144 -30.54 7.89 32.38
C GLY A 144 -30.68 8.01 30.86
N LYS A 145 -30.00 8.96 30.21
CA LYS A 145 -29.98 9.14 28.75
C LYS A 145 -29.18 8.05 28.05
N LEU A 146 -28.21 7.46 28.75
CA LEU A 146 -27.45 6.28 28.32
C LEU A 146 -27.52 5.19 29.39
N ASN A 147 -27.56 3.94 28.97
CA ASN A 147 -27.31 2.83 29.88
C ASN A 147 -25.80 2.62 30.12
N ALA A 148 -25.44 1.82 31.12
CA ALA A 148 -24.04 1.59 31.48
C ALA A 148 -23.22 0.94 30.35
N SER A 149 -23.83 0.10 29.51
CA SER A 149 -23.14 -0.54 28.38
C SER A 149 -22.80 0.47 27.29
N GLN A 150 -23.78 1.30 26.91
CA GLN A 150 -23.61 2.39 25.95
C GLN A 150 -22.56 3.39 26.44
N GLY A 151 -22.61 3.78 27.72
CA GLY A 151 -21.62 4.66 28.33
C GLY A 151 -20.21 4.07 28.29
N ARG A 152 -20.04 2.76 28.55
CA ARG A 152 -18.73 2.09 28.45
C ARG A 152 -18.20 2.07 27.02
N SER A 153 -19.05 1.68 26.06
CA SER A 153 -18.67 1.62 24.63
C SER A 153 -18.23 2.99 24.11
N LEU A 154 -18.99 4.05 24.42
CA LEU A 154 -18.66 5.41 23.99
C LEU A 154 -17.35 5.92 24.61
N LYS A 155 -17.13 5.65 25.90
CA LYS A 155 -15.85 5.97 26.55
C LYS A 155 -14.67 5.23 25.93
N SER A 156 -14.85 3.98 25.50
CA SER A 156 -13.81 3.24 24.78
C SER A 156 -13.51 3.93 23.46
N ALA A 157 -14.54 4.17 22.64
CA ALA A 157 -14.39 4.82 21.34
C ALA A 157 -13.65 6.16 21.44
N VAL A 158 -13.99 7.00 22.43
CA VAL A 158 -13.27 8.27 22.69
C VAL A 158 -11.80 8.04 23.03
N LYS A 159 -11.51 7.10 23.96
CA LYS A 159 -10.14 6.79 24.35
C LYS A 159 -9.32 6.24 23.18
N ASP A 160 -9.92 5.35 22.40
CA ASP A 160 -9.29 4.69 21.27
C ASP A 160 -8.98 5.71 20.17
N THR A 161 -9.94 6.59 19.84
CA THR A 161 -9.77 7.69 18.87
C THR A 161 -8.65 8.65 19.29
N ILE A 162 -8.66 9.09 20.56
CA ILE A 162 -7.60 10.00 21.04
C ILE A 162 -6.24 9.30 20.98
N LYS A 163 -6.17 8.03 21.38
CA LYS A 163 -4.92 7.25 21.32
C LYS A 163 -4.41 7.14 19.89
N GLU A 164 -5.26 6.76 18.95
CA GLU A 164 -4.97 6.65 17.52
C GLU A 164 -4.35 7.95 16.98
N HIS A 165 -4.97 9.09 17.25
CA HIS A 165 -4.47 10.40 16.78
C HIS A 165 -3.35 11.02 17.63
N THR A 166 -2.85 10.33 18.66
CA THR A 166 -1.69 10.78 19.45
C THR A 166 -0.44 9.95 19.23
N ASN A 167 -0.59 8.75 18.69
CA ASN A 167 0.54 7.85 18.44
C ASN A 167 1.09 8.07 17.03
N GLU A 168 2.40 7.93 16.90
CA GLU A 168 3.03 7.82 15.59
C GLU A 168 2.63 6.49 14.94
N HIS A 169 2.17 6.56 13.68
CA HIS A 169 1.82 5.40 12.88
C HIS A 169 3.09 4.85 12.23
N SER A 170 3.62 3.72 12.72
CA SER A 170 4.80 3.08 12.14
C SER A 170 4.59 2.73 10.66
N ILE A 171 5.57 3.06 9.81
CA ILE A 171 5.47 2.94 8.34
C ILE A 171 5.04 1.53 7.90
N GLU A 172 5.59 0.49 8.50
CA GLU A 172 5.31 -0.92 8.17
C GLU A 172 3.88 -1.36 8.53
N THR A 173 3.14 -0.55 9.27
CA THR A 173 1.75 -0.85 9.67
C THR A 173 0.72 -0.05 8.88
N VAL A 174 1.15 0.94 8.10
CA VAL A 174 0.26 1.80 7.31
C VAL A 174 -0.29 1.00 6.12
N MET A 175 -1.60 0.77 6.11
CA MET A 175 -2.28 0.02 5.06
C MET A 175 -2.36 0.82 3.76
N LEU A 176 -2.49 0.15 2.61
CA LEU A 176 -2.52 0.80 1.29
C LEU A 176 -3.62 1.88 1.16
N ASP A 177 -4.74 1.75 1.89
CA ASP A 177 -5.74 2.84 1.89
C ASP A 177 -5.16 4.14 2.44
N GLU A 178 -4.51 4.05 3.59
CA GLU A 178 -3.90 5.18 4.27
C GLU A 178 -2.67 5.69 3.50
N LEU A 179 -1.90 4.80 2.87
CA LEU A 179 -0.82 5.21 1.97
C LEU A 179 -1.38 6.04 0.81
N ILE A 180 -2.44 5.60 0.12
CA ILE A 180 -3.02 6.39 -0.98
C ILE A 180 -3.48 7.77 -0.48
N GLN A 181 -4.10 7.82 0.71
CA GLN A 181 -4.50 9.09 1.33
C GLN A 181 -3.29 9.98 1.65
N PHE A 182 -2.20 9.41 2.19
CA PHE A 182 -0.96 10.12 2.50
C PHE A 182 -0.34 10.73 1.24
N TYR A 183 -0.07 9.89 0.23
CA TYR A 183 0.57 10.32 -1.02
C TYR A 183 -0.27 11.35 -1.77
N SER A 184 -1.60 11.25 -1.70
CA SER A 184 -2.51 12.25 -2.24
C SER A 184 -2.43 13.57 -1.48
N LYS A 185 -2.53 13.55 -0.14
CA LYS A 185 -2.53 14.76 0.69
C LYS A 185 -1.19 15.49 0.62
N MET A 186 -0.09 14.76 0.56
CA MET A 186 1.26 15.31 0.40
C MET A 186 1.60 15.69 -1.04
N LYS A 187 0.72 15.39 -2.01
CA LYS A 187 0.92 15.65 -3.45
C LYS A 187 2.22 15.03 -3.99
N ILE A 188 2.54 13.82 -3.51
CA ILE A 188 3.73 13.06 -3.93
C ILE A 188 3.48 12.39 -5.29
N LEU A 189 2.23 11.93 -5.52
CA LEU A 189 1.81 11.27 -6.76
C LEU A 189 0.71 12.07 -7.45
N GLU A 190 0.64 11.94 -8.78
CA GLU A 190 -0.37 12.62 -9.60
C GLU A 190 -1.73 11.91 -9.54
N SER A 191 -2.79 12.60 -9.96
CA SER A 191 -4.16 12.04 -9.93
C SER A 191 -4.32 10.75 -10.74
N ASN A 192 -3.54 10.60 -11.82
CA ASN A 192 -3.57 9.39 -12.63
C ASN A 192 -3.01 8.18 -11.85
N ASP A 193 -1.85 8.35 -11.22
CA ASP A 193 -1.24 7.31 -10.39
C ASP A 193 -2.15 6.91 -9.22
N LEU A 194 -2.77 7.90 -8.57
CA LEU A 194 -3.74 7.65 -7.50
C LEU A 194 -4.95 6.82 -7.98
N THR A 195 -5.35 6.97 -9.24
CA THR A 195 -6.46 6.20 -9.82
C THR A 195 -6.07 4.72 -9.97
N HIS A 196 -4.88 4.44 -10.49
CA HIS A 196 -4.32 3.08 -10.56
C HIS A 196 -4.21 2.42 -9.17
N LEU A 197 -3.68 3.15 -8.19
CA LEU A 197 -3.60 2.66 -6.82
C LEU A 197 -4.98 2.30 -6.24
N ARG A 198 -6.02 3.09 -6.54
CA ARG A 198 -7.40 2.80 -6.14
C ARG A 198 -7.97 1.58 -6.86
N THR A 199 -7.65 1.37 -8.14
CA THR A 199 -8.01 0.16 -8.88
C THR A 199 -7.39 -1.08 -8.23
N ILE A 200 -6.07 -1.05 -7.96
CA ILE A 200 -5.37 -2.15 -7.29
C ILE A 200 -5.99 -2.43 -5.91
N GLN A 201 -6.23 -1.39 -5.11
CA GLN A 201 -6.88 -1.52 -3.80
C GLN A 201 -8.26 -2.17 -3.89
N ALA A 202 -9.12 -1.69 -4.79
CA ALA A 202 -10.49 -2.19 -4.92
C ALA A 202 -10.51 -3.69 -5.27
N ASN A 203 -9.64 -4.10 -6.19
CA ASN A 203 -9.54 -5.47 -6.64
C ASN A 203 -8.88 -6.41 -5.62
N ARG A 204 -7.85 -5.96 -4.88
CA ARG A 204 -7.25 -6.77 -3.79
C ARG A 204 -8.28 -7.12 -2.72
N ASN A 205 -9.20 -6.19 -2.45
CA ASN A 205 -10.28 -6.37 -1.47
C ASN A 205 -11.39 -7.32 -1.97
N GLY A 206 -11.28 -7.84 -3.20
CA GLY A 206 -12.15 -8.89 -3.76
C GLY A 206 -11.98 -10.26 -3.11
N ILE A 207 -11.01 -10.43 -2.19
CA ILE A 207 -10.75 -11.70 -1.49
C ILE A 207 -11.93 -12.22 -0.67
N HIS A 208 -12.87 -11.35 -0.29
CA HIS A 208 -14.06 -11.73 0.49
C HIS A 208 -15.09 -12.46 -0.38
N SER A 209 -14.93 -13.77 -0.51
CA SER A 209 -15.77 -14.66 -1.34
C SER A 209 -17.28 -14.62 -1.06
N PHE A 210 -17.70 -14.14 0.11
CA PHE A 210 -19.11 -13.97 0.45
C PHE A 210 -19.76 -12.74 -0.20
N GLN A 211 -18.97 -11.73 -0.56
CA GLN A 211 -19.47 -10.50 -1.15
C GLN A 211 -19.43 -10.61 -2.67
N ALA A 212 -20.55 -10.31 -3.33
CA ALA A 212 -20.63 -10.24 -4.79
C ALA A 212 -19.88 -9.01 -5.32
N ARG A 213 -18.54 -9.08 -5.34
CA ARG A 213 -17.66 -8.05 -5.91
C ARG A 213 -17.23 -8.46 -7.30
N LYS A 214 -17.30 -7.54 -8.25
CA LYS A 214 -16.74 -7.76 -9.59
C LYS A 214 -15.24 -7.51 -9.53
N LEU A 215 -14.45 -8.52 -9.91
CA LEU A 215 -13.03 -8.36 -10.19
C LEU A 215 -12.86 -7.75 -11.58
N GLY A 216 -11.80 -6.94 -11.73
CA GLY A 216 -11.34 -6.46 -13.02
C GLY A 216 -10.97 -7.63 -13.94
N SER A 217 -10.98 -7.34 -15.24
CA SER A 217 -10.58 -8.25 -16.31
C SER A 217 -9.07 -8.55 -16.27
N TRP A 218 -8.63 -9.48 -17.12
CA TRP A 218 -7.20 -9.73 -17.33
C TRP A 218 -6.49 -8.52 -17.94
N ASP A 219 -7.16 -7.77 -18.82
CA ASP A 219 -6.63 -6.52 -19.37
C ASP A 219 -6.44 -5.46 -18.27
N ASP A 220 -7.41 -5.33 -17.36
CA ASP A 220 -7.27 -4.44 -16.20
C ASP A 220 -6.07 -4.86 -15.34
N LEU A 221 -5.92 -6.16 -15.06
CA LEU A 221 -4.79 -6.65 -14.28
C LEU A 221 -3.44 -6.39 -14.97
N LYS A 222 -3.36 -6.60 -16.29
CA LYS A 222 -2.15 -6.35 -17.08
C LYS A 222 -1.75 -4.88 -17.02
N THR A 223 -2.74 -4.01 -17.20
CA THR A 223 -2.66 -2.55 -17.14
C THR A 223 -2.12 -2.09 -15.78
N GLU A 224 -2.61 -2.67 -14.69
CA GLU A 224 -2.15 -2.35 -13.33
C GLU A 224 -0.78 -2.96 -12.97
N ILE A 225 -0.40 -4.09 -13.56
CA ILE A 225 0.97 -4.64 -13.41
C ILE A 225 1.99 -3.76 -14.13
N GLN A 226 1.64 -3.23 -15.30
CA GLN A 226 2.49 -2.27 -16.03
C GLN A 226 2.62 -0.96 -15.23
N PHE A 227 1.53 -0.46 -14.66
CA PHE A 227 1.57 0.66 -13.72
C PHE A 227 2.46 0.36 -12.52
N PHE A 228 2.37 -0.82 -11.92
CA PHE A 228 3.24 -1.20 -10.80
C PHE A 228 4.73 -1.18 -11.20
N CYS A 229 5.08 -1.67 -12.39
CA CYS A 229 6.46 -1.53 -12.89
C CYS A 229 6.87 -0.06 -13.06
N HIS A 230 5.95 0.80 -13.54
CA HIS A 230 6.18 2.24 -13.61
C HIS A 230 6.39 2.84 -12.22
N LEU A 231 5.57 2.49 -11.22
CA LEU A 231 5.71 2.93 -9.84
C LEU A 231 7.07 2.56 -9.25
N LEU A 232 7.55 1.32 -9.46
CA LEU A 232 8.88 0.91 -9.01
C LEU A 232 9.99 1.77 -9.62
N ARG A 233 9.89 2.10 -10.92
CA ARG A 233 10.85 2.98 -11.60
C ARG A 233 10.76 4.41 -11.08
N TRP A 234 9.55 4.90 -10.87
CA TRP A 234 9.32 6.21 -10.27
C TRP A 234 9.99 6.29 -8.88
N ILE A 235 9.88 5.25 -8.05
CA ILE A 235 10.58 5.19 -6.76
C ILE A 235 12.10 5.24 -6.97
N ILE A 236 12.65 4.41 -7.87
CA ILE A 236 14.10 4.38 -8.15
C ILE A 236 14.65 5.77 -8.50
N VAL A 237 13.94 6.53 -9.33
CA VAL A 237 14.39 7.88 -9.74
C VAL A 237 14.09 8.95 -8.71
N SER A 238 13.23 8.65 -7.72
CA SER A 238 12.80 9.60 -6.71
C SER A 238 13.58 9.51 -5.41
N ILE A 239 14.31 8.41 -5.15
CA ILE A 239 15.21 8.29 -4.00
C ILE A 239 16.54 9.02 -4.25
N PRO A 240 17.35 9.31 -3.21
CA PRO A 240 18.63 9.98 -3.38
C PRO A 240 19.56 9.26 -4.36
N ASP A 241 20.28 10.01 -5.19
CA ASP A 241 21.26 9.45 -6.11
C ASP A 241 22.45 8.85 -5.34
N ILE A 242 22.69 7.56 -5.58
CA ILE A 242 23.74 6.75 -4.95
C ILE A 242 24.78 6.26 -5.96
N SER A 243 24.79 6.82 -7.17
CA SER A 243 25.68 6.42 -8.26
C SER A 243 27.15 6.69 -7.95
N GLU A 244 27.44 7.68 -7.10
CA GLU A 244 28.80 8.11 -6.71
C GLU A 244 29.27 7.56 -5.34
N CYS A 245 28.45 6.74 -4.67
CA CYS A 245 28.78 6.12 -3.37
C CYS A 245 29.31 4.70 -3.50
#